data_AF-A0A662V304-F1
#
_entry.id   AF-A0A662V304-F1
#
_cell.length_a   1.000
_cell.length_b   1.000
_cell.length_c   1.000
_cell.angle_alpha   90.00
_cell.angle_beta   90.00
_cell.angle_gamma   90.00
#
_symmetry.space_group_name_H-M   'P 1'
#
loop_
_entity.id
_entity.type
_entity.pdbx_description
1 polymer ?
#
loop_
_entity_poly.entity_id
_entity_poly.type
_entity_poly.pdbx_seq_one_letter_code
_entity_poly.pdbx_strand_id
1 'polypeptide(L)' 'MRKRFRKGISPVIAVLLLIIIAVAAGLLIYIWISGYMSSQTSSLATQPPKIAGASTRWVGNDLLVELLIHNPSTSDALVD' A
#
# COMPACT_ATOMS: atom_id res chain seq x y z
N MET A 1 60.46 4.73 -19.91
CA MET A 1 59.06 5.00 -19.49
C MET A 1 58.25 3.70 -19.58
N ARG A 2 57.74 3.19 -18.45
CA ARG A 2 57.06 1.87 -18.39
C ARG A 2 55.54 2.09 -18.40
N LYS A 3 54.87 1.87 -19.54
CA LYS A 3 53.39 1.94 -19.62
C LYS A 3 52.79 0.80 -18.80
N ARG A 4 52.21 1.13 -17.64
CA ARG A 4 51.37 0.20 -16.88
C ARG A 4 50.07 0.01 -17.66
N PHE A 5 49.94 -1.11 -18.36
CA PHE A 5 48.66 -1.54 -18.90
C PHE A 5 47.71 -1.81 -17.72
N ARG A 6 46.83 -0.85 -17.44
CA ARG A 6 45.69 -1.07 -16.54
C ARG A 6 44.80 -2.10 -17.24
N LYS A 7 44.83 -3.35 -16.79
CA LYS A 7 43.88 -4.39 -17.22
C LYS A 7 42.49 -3.92 -16.79
N GLY A 8 41.74 -3.35 -17.72
CA GLY A 8 40.32 -3.10 -17.52
C GLY A 8 39.61 -4.44 -17.33
N ILE A 9 38.63 -4.46 -16.43
CA ILE A 9 37.63 -5.53 -16.40
C ILE A 9 37.11 -5.66 -17.84
N SER A 10 37.08 -6.89 -18.36
CA SER A 10 36.56 -7.13 -19.71
C SER A 10 35.20 -6.44 -19.85
N PRO A 11 34.99 -5.59 -20.87
CA PRO A 11 33.75 -4.83 -21.04
C PRO A 11 32.51 -5.72 -20.95
N VAL A 12 32.61 -6.96 -21.43
CA VAL A 12 31.54 -7.96 -21.39
C VAL A 12 31.18 -8.35 -19.96
N ILE A 13 32.18 -8.61 -19.11
CA ILE A 13 31.96 -9.03 -17.72
C ILE A 13 31.30 -7.90 -16.92
N ALA A 14 31.71 -6.66 -17.17
CA ALA A 14 31.11 -5.49 -16.53
C ALA A 14 29.62 -5.37 -16.85
N VAL A 15 29.25 -5.56 -18.12
CA VAL A 15 27.85 -5.48 -18.56
C VAL A 15 27.02 -6.65 -18.02
N LEU A 16 27.57 -7.87 -18.00
CA LEU A 16 26.87 -9.03 -17.44
C LEU A 16 26.54 -8.84 -15.96
N LEU A 17 27.50 -8.37 -15.17
CA LEU A 17 27.26 -8.05 -13.76
C LEU A 17 26.25 -6.91 -13.60
N LEU A 18 26.34 -5.89 -14.44
CA LEU A 18 25.43 -4.75 -14.41
C LEU A 18 23.97 -5.17 -14.68
N ILE A 19 23.75 -6.05 -15.65
CA ILE A 19 22.41 -6.58 -15.96
C ILE A 19 21.85 -7.36 -14.76
N ILE A 20 22.66 -8.22 -14.13
CA ILE A 20 22.21 -9.00 -12.97
C ILE A 20 21.75 -8.08 -11.84
N ILE A 21 22.55 -7.06 -11.53
CA ILE A 21 22.21 -6.09 -10.48
C ILE A 21 20.96 -5.29 -10.87
N ALA A 22 20.83 -4.89 -12.14
CA ALA A 22 19.66 -4.15 -12.63
C ALA A 22 18.37 -4.97 -12.47
N VAL A 23 18.40 -6.25 -12.85
CA VAL A 23 17.25 -7.16 -12.68
C VAL A 23 16.94 -7.38 -11.20
N ALA A 24 17.96 -7.59 -10.36
CA ALA A 24 17.78 -7.75 -8.91
C ALA A 24 17.14 -6.51 -8.28
N ALA A 25 17.63 -5.31 -8.62
CA ALA A 25 17.07 -4.05 -8.13
C ALA A 25 15.63 -3.87 -8.60
N GLY A 26 15.33 -4.17 -9.87
CA GLY A 26 13.96 -4.12 -10.41
C GLY A 26 13.00 -5.05 -9.65
N LEU A 27 13.43 -6.26 -9.33
CA LEU A 27 12.61 -7.22 -8.58
C LEU A 27 12.36 -6.77 -7.14
N LEU A 28 13.38 -6.23 -6.47
CA LEU A 28 13.23 -5.68 -5.12
C LEU A 28 12.18 -4.55 -5.08
N ILE A 29 12.25 -3.65 -6.06
CA ILE A 29 11.26 -2.56 -6.20
C ILE A 29 9.87 -3.13 -6.45
N TYR A 30 9.72 -4.11 -7.33
CA TYR A 30 8.43 -4.75 -7.60
C TYR A 30 7.80 -5.37 -6.34
N ILE A 31 8.57 -6.13 -5.57
CA ILE A 31 8.09 -6.75 -4.32
C ILE A 31 7.72 -5.67 -3.32
N TRP A 32 8.53 -4.62 -3.20
CA TRP A 32 8.24 -3.52 -2.28
C TRP A 32 6.95 -2.77 -2.65
N ILE A 33 6.76 -2.41 -3.93
CA ILE A 33 5.54 -1.76 -4.40
C ILE A 33 4.32 -2.65 -4.17
N SER A 34 4.43 -3.94 -4.52
CA SER A 34 3.34 -4.90 -4.33
C SER A 34 2.96 -5.03 -2.86
N GLY A 35 3.95 -5.13 -1.97
CA GLY A 35 3.74 -5.17 -0.51
C GLY A 35 3.14 -3.87 0.03
N TYR A 36 3.59 -2.72 -0.46
CA TYR A 36 3.06 -1.40 -0.09
C TYR A 36 1.60 -1.22 -0.54
N MET A 37 1.25 -1.67 -1.74
CA MET A 37 -0.14 -1.64 -2.21
C MET A 37 -1.02 -2.59 -1.38
N SER A 38 -0.52 -3.78 -1.06
CA SER A 38 -1.22 -4.72 -0.19
C SER A 38 -1.47 -4.15 1.20
N SER A 39 -0.49 -3.46 1.80
CA SER A 39 -0.65 -2.88 3.14
C SER A 39 -1.66 -1.73 3.16
N GLN A 40 -1.74 -0.94 2.08
CA GLN A 40 -2.81 0.06 1.96
C GLN A 40 -4.20 -0.58 1.88
N THR A 41 -4.36 -1.65 1.11
CA THR A 41 -5.65 -2.37 1.06
C THR A 41 -6.01 -2.99 2.41
N SER A 42 -5.04 -3.55 3.13
CA SER A 42 -5.26 -4.06 4.50
C SER A 42 -5.63 -2.96 5.49
N SER A 43 -5.14 -1.74 5.31
CA SER A 43 -5.52 -0.61 6.17
C SER A 43 -7.00 -0.24 6.04
N LEU A 44 -7.59 -0.46 4.86
CA LEU A 44 -9.02 -0.27 4.61
C LEU A 44 -9.84 -1.39 5.27
N ALA A 45 -9.33 -2.62 5.30
CA ALA A 45 -9.99 -3.79 5.89
C ALA A 45 -10.21 -3.72 7.42
N THR A 46 -9.61 -2.72 8.10
CA THR A 46 -9.68 -2.58 9.56
C THR A 46 -10.25 -1.20 9.97
N GLN A 47 -10.83 -0.45 9.03
CA GLN A 47 -11.43 0.84 9.39
C GLN A 47 -12.74 0.64 10.18
N PRO A 48 -12.93 1.32 11.32
CA PRO A 48 -14.17 1.23 12.06
C PRO A 48 -15.33 1.84 11.26
N PRO A 49 -16.59 1.40 11.49
CA PRO A 49 -17.77 2.02 10.92
C PRO A 49 -17.83 3.51 11.26
N LYS A 50 -18.19 4.33 10.29
CA LYS A 50 -18.32 5.78 10.44
C LYS A 50 -19.78 6.19 10.32
N ILE A 51 -20.19 7.22 11.07
CA ILE A 51 -21.52 7.82 10.91
C ILE A 51 -21.44 8.75 9.69
N ALA A 52 -22.20 8.42 8.65
CA ALA A 52 -22.28 9.19 7.41
C ALA A 52 -23.37 10.27 7.45
N GLY A 53 -24.34 10.13 8.36
CA GLY A 53 -25.38 11.12 8.59
C GLY A 53 -26.12 10.86 9.89
N ALA A 54 -26.63 11.92 10.48
CA ALA A 54 -27.50 11.85 11.64
C ALA A 54 -28.64 12.85 11.44
N SER A 55 -29.87 12.41 11.65
CA SER A 55 -31.02 13.29 11.67
C SER A 55 -31.84 13.03 12.92
N THR A 56 -32.48 14.08 13.42
CA THR A 56 -33.38 13.98 14.56
C THR A 56 -34.71 14.60 14.21
N ARG A 57 -35.78 13.95 14.66
CA ARG A 57 -37.14 14.40 14.41
C ARG A 57 -37.98 14.21 15.65
N TRP A 58 -38.64 15.28 16.06
CA TRP A 58 -39.66 15.22 17.10
C TRP A 58 -40.96 14.64 16.56
N VAL A 59 -41.49 13.63 17.25
CA VAL A 59 -42.78 13.01 16.97
C VAL A 59 -43.56 12.92 18.28
N GLY A 60 -44.53 13.83 18.45
CA GLY A 60 -45.22 14.00 19.73
C GLY A 60 -44.22 14.41 20.82
N ASN A 61 -44.11 13.60 21.87
CA ASN A 61 -43.16 13.79 22.98
C ASN A 61 -41.85 12.99 22.80
N ASP A 62 -41.75 12.17 21.74
CA ASP A 62 -40.58 11.32 21.49
C ASP A 62 -39.62 11.99 20.49
N LEU A 63 -38.32 11.85 20.75
CA LEU A 63 -37.26 12.24 19.82
C LEU A 63 -36.81 11.00 19.05
N LEU A 64 -37.16 10.91 17.78
CA LEU A 64 -36.62 9.89 16.89
C LEU A 64 -35.24 10.33 16.40
N VAL A 65 -34.26 9.45 16.55
CA VAL A 65 -32.89 9.65 16.09
C VAL A 65 -32.61 8.62 14.99
N GLU A 66 -32.32 9.12 13.78
CA GLU A 66 -31.95 8.29 12.64
C GLU A 66 -30.46 8.48 12.34
N LEU A 67 -29.72 7.38 12.34
CA LEU A 67 -28.29 7.36 12.05
C LEU A 67 -28.02 6.56 10.78
N LEU A 68 -27.38 7.19 9.81
CA LEU A 68 -26.81 6.52 8.64
C LEU A 68 -25.39 6.11 8.98
N ILE A 69 -25.15 4.80 9.06
CA ILE A 69 -23.82 4.23 9.33
C ILE A 69 -23.26 3.71 8.01
N HIS A 70 -22.03 4.08 7.68
CA HIS A 70 -21.28 3.56 6.55
C HIS A 70 -20.07 2.77 7.06
N ASN A 71 -19.97 1.50 6.68
CA ASN A 71 -18.79 0.68 6.92
C ASN A 71 -17.84 0.81 5.72
N PRO A 72 -16.69 1.50 5.86
CA PRO A 72 -15.68 1.55 4.80
C PRO A 72 -14.80 0.29 4.76
N SER A 73 -14.94 -0.59 5.75
CA SER A 73 -14.15 -1.82 5.84
C SER A 73 -14.53 -2.83 4.77
N THR A 74 -13.57 -3.66 4.39
CA THR A 74 -13.80 -4.84 3.56
C THR A 74 -14.31 -6.05 4.39
N SER A 75 -14.56 -5.86 5.69
CA SER A 75 -15.04 -6.88 6.62
C SER A 75 -16.25 -6.39 7.41
N ASP A 76 -17.10 -7.33 7.87
CA ASP A 76 -18.30 -7.03 8.65
C ASP A 76 -17.95 -6.42 10.01
N ALA A 77 -18.72 -5.41 10.41
CA ALA A 77 -18.58 -4.79 11.71
C ALA A 77 -19.65 -5.32 12.67
N LEU A 78 -19.22 -5.73 13.87
CA LEU A 78 -20.12 -6.06 14.96
C LEU A 78 -20.53 -4.78 15.67
N VAL A 79 -21.83 -4.64 15.93
CA VAL A 79 -22.40 -3.57 16.74
C VAL A 79 -22.75 -4.18 18.09
N ASP A 80 -22.14 -3.68 19.16
CA ASP A 80 -22.47 -4.00 20.56
C ASP A 80 -23.18 -2.80 21.20
#